data_AF-R7BPF2-F1
#
_entry.id   AF-R7BPF2-F1
#
_cell.length_a   1.000
_cell.length_b   1.000
_cell.length_c   1.000
_cell.angle_alpha   90.00
_cell.angle_beta   90.00
_cell.angle_gamma   90.00
#
_symmetry.space_group_name_H-M   'P 1'
#
loop_
_entity.id
_entity.type
_entity.pdbx_description
1 polymer ?
#
loop_
_entity_poly.entity_id
_entity_poly.type
_entity_poly.pdbx_seq_one_letter_code
_entity_poly.pdbx_strand_id
1 'polypeptide(L)'
;MLLENYEYRVVDLGRDVDPHEIVRIAKEQNIRLIGLSALMTTTVKAMEQTINLLKEEIPDAKTFVEGAVLTPEYAETIGATWYAKDAAESARIAEAFFSANK
;
A
#
# COMPACT_ATOMS: atom_id res chain seq x y z
N MET A 1 5.14 10.90 10.86
CA MET A 1 5.43 9.73 10.00
C MET A 1 6.49 10.10 8.98
N LEU A 2 7.26 9.15 8.43
CA LEU A 2 8.37 9.47 7.51
C LEU A 2 7.89 10.23 6.27
N LEU A 3 6.80 9.78 5.64
CA LEU A 3 6.24 10.40 4.43
C LEU A 3 5.66 11.81 4.66
N GLU A 4 5.10 12.09 5.84
CA GLU A 4 4.61 13.43 6.17
C GLU A 4 5.75 14.47 6.21
N ASN A 5 6.95 14.05 6.60
CA ASN A 5 8.13 14.92 6.58
C ASN A 5 8.59 15.26 5.15
N TYR A 6 8.12 14.51 4.14
CA TYR A 6 8.32 14.78 2.72
C TYR A 6 7.13 15.51 2.09
N GLU A 7 6.31 16.20 2.90
CA GLU A 7 5.15 17.00 2.46
C GLU A 7 4.03 16.20 1.78
N TYR A 8 4.02 14.87 1.93
CA TYR A 8 2.91 14.05 1.48
C TYR A 8 1.74 14.12 2.46
N ARG A 9 0.52 14.26 1.92
CA ARG A 9 -0.70 14.02 2.68
C ARG A 9 -0.87 12.52 2.87
N VAL A 10 -0.70 12.05 4.11
CA VAL A 10 -0.88 10.65 4.48
C VAL A 10 -2.21 10.49 5.20
N VAL A 11 -2.98 9.47 4.79
CA VAL A 11 -4.18 9.04 5.51
C VAL A 11 -3.83 7.74 6.21
N ASP A 12 -3.57 7.83 7.52
CA ASP A 12 -3.30 6.65 8.35
C ASP A 12 -4.62 6.04 8.83
N LEU A 13 -4.89 4.80 8.41
CA LEU A 13 -6.08 4.06 8.80
C LEU A 13 -5.85 3.19 10.05
N GLY A 14 -4.60 3.11 10.53
CA GLY A 14 -4.24 2.32 11.70
C GLY A 14 -4.12 0.83 11.42
N ARG A 15 -4.64 0.02 12.35
CA ARG A 15 -4.47 -1.45 12.37
C ARG A 15 -5.84 -2.12 12.31
N ASP A 16 -5.86 -3.35 11.81
CA ASP A 16 -7.06 -4.20 11.72
C ASP A 16 -8.20 -3.52 10.93
N VAL A 17 -7.84 -2.86 9.84
CA VAL A 17 -8.74 -2.14 8.93
C VAL A 17 -9.36 -3.12 7.94
N ASP A 18 -10.68 -3.05 7.77
CA ASP A 18 -11.40 -3.86 6.79
C ASP A 18 -10.96 -3.52 5.35
N PRO A 19 -10.70 -4.50 4.47
CA PRO A 19 -10.33 -4.25 3.08
C PRO A 19 -11.29 -3.32 2.32
N HIS A 20 -12.60 -3.41 2.57
CA HIS A 20 -13.59 -2.54 1.94
C HIS A 20 -13.50 -1.10 2.45
N GLU A 21 -13.12 -0.91 3.71
CA GLU A 21 -12.90 0.42 4.28
C GLU A 21 -11.70 1.11 3.63
N ILE A 22 -10.62 0.36 3.38
CA ILE A 22 -9.44 0.86 2.66
C ILE A 22 -9.85 1.34 1.26
N VAL A 23 -10.59 0.51 0.52
CA VAL A 23 -11.07 0.84 -0.83
C VAL A 23 -12.00 2.05 -0.81
N ARG A 24 -12.95 2.10 0.14
CA ARG A 24 -13.89 3.21 0.29
C ARG A 24 -13.16 4.53 0.49
N ILE A 25 -12.21 4.58 1.43
CA ILE A 25 -11.44 5.78 1.73
C ILE A 25 -10.53 6.16 0.56
N ALA A 26 -9.88 5.18 -0.09
CA ALA A 26 -9.06 5.42 -1.25
C ALA A 26 -9.86 6.06 -2.40
N LYS A 27 -11.10 5.62 -2.63
CA LYS A 27 -12.02 6.21 -3.61
C LYS A 27 -12.46 7.63 -3.21
N GLU A 28 -12.96 7.80 -1.98
CA GLU A 28 -13.48 9.07 -1.49
C GLU A 28 -12.43 10.19 -1.50
N GLN A 29 -11.18 9.85 -1.19
CA GLN A 29 -10.09 10.82 -1.11
C GLN A 29 -9.20 10.85 -2.36
N ASN A 30 -9.56 10.09 -3.40
CA ASN A 30 -8.81 9.97 -4.65
C ASN A 30 -7.32 9.62 -4.42
N ILE A 31 -7.06 8.64 -3.55
CA ILE A 31 -5.71 8.18 -3.21
C ILE A 31 -5.17 7.34 -4.37
N ARG A 32 -3.97 7.71 -4.85
CA ARG A 32 -3.30 7.02 -5.98
C ARG A 32 -2.21 6.04 -5.57
N LEU A 33 -1.74 6.11 -4.33
CA LEU A 33 -0.71 5.24 -3.79
C LEU A 33 -1.16 4.71 -2.42
N ILE A 34 -1.26 3.39 -2.28
CA ILE A 34 -1.68 2.72 -1.05
C ILE A 34 -0.55 1.83 -0.54
N GLY A 35 -0.16 2.04 0.72
CA GLY A 35 0.76 1.18 1.45
C GLY A 35 0.02 0.19 2.32
N LEU A 36 0.36 -1.10 2.25
CA LEU A 36 -0.18 -2.14 3.14
C LEU A 36 0.96 -2.79 3.92
N SER A 37 0.73 -3.05 5.20
CA SER A 37 1.71 -3.69 6.09
C SER A 37 1.17 -4.99 6.69
N ALA A 38 1.98 -6.04 6.71
CA ALA A 38 1.62 -7.31 7.34
C ALA A 38 2.76 -7.88 8.19
N LEU A 39 2.49 -8.13 9.48
CA LEU A 39 3.46 -8.67 10.44
C LEU A 39 3.18 -10.12 10.83
N MET A 40 2.03 -10.67 10.43
CA MET A 40 1.61 -12.04 10.73
C MET A 40 1.13 -12.73 9.46
N THR A 41 1.32 -14.04 9.35
CA THR A 41 0.87 -14.81 8.18
C THR A 41 -0.63 -14.73 7.92
N THR A 42 -1.44 -14.48 8.96
CA THR A 42 -2.88 -14.22 8.84
C THR A 42 -3.17 -12.88 8.15
N THR A 43 -2.40 -11.83 8.46
CA THR A 43 -2.56 -10.49 7.85
C THR A 43 -2.19 -10.47 6.37
N VAL A 44 -1.38 -11.43 5.92
CA VAL A 44 -0.99 -11.58 4.51
C VAL A 44 -2.21 -11.91 3.61
N LYS A 45 -3.15 -12.73 4.08
CA LYS A 45 -4.38 -13.04 3.33
C LYS A 45 -5.29 -11.83 3.18
N ALA A 46 -5.42 -11.02 4.24
CA ALA A 46 -6.20 -9.79 4.19
C ALA A 46 -5.58 -8.76 3.23
N MET A 47 -4.25 -8.71 3.18
CA MET A 47 -3.51 -7.89 2.20
C MET A 47 -3.80 -8.33 0.76
N GLU A 48 -3.78 -9.63 0.47
CA GLU A 48 -4.13 -10.17 -0.85
C GLU A 48 -5.55 -9.77 -1.26
N GLN A 49 -6.53 -9.95 -0.36
CA GLN A 49 -7.91 -9.55 -0.58
C GLN A 49 -8.03 -8.05 -0.87
N THR A 50 -7.32 -7.22 -0.10
CA THR A 50 -7.30 -5.76 -0.28
C THR A 50 -6.73 -5.39 -1.65
N ILE A 51 -5.62 -5.98 -2.07
CA ILE A 51 -5.02 -5.70 -3.39
C ILE A 51 -5.96 -6.08 -4.52
N ASN A 52 -6.65 -7.22 -4.42
CA ASN A 52 -7.62 -7.63 -5.43
C ASN A 52 -8.78 -6.64 -5.53
N LEU A 53 -9.36 -6.24 -4.40
CA LEU A 53 -10.43 -5.22 -4.40
C LEU A 53 -9.96 -3.88 -4.96
N LEU A 54 -8.75 -3.43 -4.63
CA LEU A 54 -8.19 -2.18 -5.16
C LEU A 54 -8.00 -2.25 -6.67
N LYS A 55 -7.54 -3.39 -7.22
CA LYS A 55 -7.41 -3.59 -8.67
C LYS A 55 -8.76 -3.55 -9.38
N GLU A 56 -9.80 -4.12 -8.78
CA GLU A 56 -11.15 -4.15 -9.36
C GLU A 56 -11.83 -2.77 -9.32
N GLU A 57 -11.72 -2.07 -8.18
CA GLU A 57 -12.49 -0.84 -7.92
C GLU A 57 -11.75 0.45 -8.29
N ILE A 58 -10.41 0.45 -8.24
CA ILE A 58 -9.55 1.60 -8.54
C ILE A 58 -8.25 1.17 -9.26
N PRO A 59 -8.33 0.63 -10.49
CA PRO A 59 -7.19 0.04 -11.21
C PRO A 59 -6.00 0.98 -11.46
N ASP A 60 -6.23 2.28 -11.44
CA ASP A 60 -5.20 3.30 -11.60
C ASP A 60 -4.34 3.50 -10.34
N ALA A 61 -4.85 3.11 -9.17
CA ALA A 61 -4.13 3.21 -7.92
C ALA A 61 -3.02 2.15 -7.86
N LYS A 62 -1.86 2.54 -7.33
CA LYS A 62 -0.72 1.65 -7.15
C LYS A 62 -0.55 1.26 -5.70
N THR A 63 -0.01 0.07 -5.50
CA THR A 63 0.17 -0.52 -4.17
C THR A 63 1.64 -0.80 -3.91
N PHE A 64 2.11 -0.50 -2.71
CA PHE A 64 3.33 -1.08 -2.19
C PHE A 64 3.03 -1.86 -0.92
N VAL A 65 3.76 -2.94 -0.71
CA VAL A 65 3.59 -3.81 0.46
C VAL A 65 4.89 -3.93 1.22
N GLU A 66 4.80 -3.96 2.54
CA GLU A 66 5.91 -4.22 3.45
C GLU A 66 5.46 -5.17 4.57
N GLY A 67 6.43 -5.74 5.29
CA GLY A 67 6.11 -6.61 6.42
C GLY A 67 7.17 -7.64 6.76
N ALA A 68 7.33 -7.93 8.05
CA ALA A 68 8.35 -8.87 8.54
C ALA A 68 8.17 -10.31 8.02
N VAL A 69 6.95 -10.68 7.61
CA VAL A 69 6.61 -12.01 7.08
C VAL A 69 6.43 -12.02 5.56
N LEU A 70 6.62 -10.88 4.89
CA LEU A 70 6.53 -10.80 3.44
C LEU A 70 7.88 -11.08 2.78
N THR A 71 7.82 -11.66 1.58
CA THR A 71 8.96 -11.75 0.67
C THR A 71 8.62 -11.04 -0.64
N PRO A 72 9.63 -10.60 -1.42
CA PRO A 72 9.40 -10.01 -2.74
C PRO A 72 8.58 -10.92 -3.66
N GLU A 73 8.84 -12.23 -3.65
CA GLU A 73 8.16 -13.22 -4.50
C GLU A 73 6.67 -13.34 -4.13
N TYR A 74 6.36 -13.27 -2.83
CA TYR A 74 4.98 -13.29 -2.38
C TYR A 74 4.24 -12.00 -2.75
N ALA A 75 4.90 -10.85 -2.62
CA ALA A 75 4.36 -9.56 -3.03
C ALA A 75 4.00 -9.53 -4.53
N GLU A 76 4.85 -10.12 -5.38
CA GLU A 76 4.56 -10.29 -6.80
C GLU A 76 3.37 -11.23 -7.04
N THR A 77 3.29 -12.34 -6.29
CA THR A 77 2.21 -13.33 -6.43
C THR A 77 0.82 -12.73 -6.13
N ILE A 78 0.72 -11.86 -5.12
CA ILE A 78 -0.53 -11.13 -4.82
C ILE A 78 -0.73 -9.90 -5.74
N GLY A 79 0.26 -9.62 -6.59
CA GLY A 79 0.31 -8.54 -7.56
C GLY A 79 0.30 -7.15 -6.93
N ALA A 80 1.08 -6.97 -5.87
CA ALA A 80 1.48 -5.64 -5.43
C ALA A 80 2.30 -4.95 -6.53
N THR A 81 2.23 -3.62 -6.62
CA THR A 81 3.07 -2.90 -7.61
C THR A 81 4.54 -2.89 -7.19
N TRP A 82 4.79 -2.76 -5.88
CA TRP A 82 6.13 -2.79 -5.31
C TRP A 82 6.18 -3.54 -3.97
N TYR A 83 7.36 -4.10 -3.68
CA TYR A 83 7.72 -4.58 -2.35
C TYR A 83 8.72 -3.61 -1.72
N ALA A 84 8.43 -3.17 -0.50
CA ALA A 84 9.34 -2.36 0.30
C ALA A 84 9.94 -3.20 1.42
N LYS A 85 11.27 -3.27 1.46
CA LYS A 85 12.01 -4.02 2.49
C LYS A 85 12.04 -3.33 3.86
N ASP A 86 11.87 -2.01 3.87
CA ASP A 86 11.90 -1.17 5.06
C ASP A 86 11.20 0.17 4.78
N ALA A 87 11.00 0.96 5.84
CA ALA A 87 10.33 2.26 5.75
C ALA A 87 11.05 3.25 4.82
N ALA A 88 12.38 3.16 4.68
CA ALA A 88 13.12 4.04 3.79
C ALA A 88 12.84 3.70 2.32
N GLU A 89 12.70 2.41 1.99
CA GLU A 89 12.27 1.98 0.65
C GLU A 89 10.84 2.42 0.34
N SER A 90 9.92 2.34 1.31
CA SER A 90 8.55 2.87 1.19
C SER A 90 8.55 4.37 0.83
N ALA A 91 9.45 5.16 1.43
CA ALA A 91 9.62 6.57 1.08
C ALA A 91 10.16 6.78 -0.35
N ARG A 92 11.14 5.98 -0.80
CA ARG A 92 11.67 6.04 -2.17
C ARG A 92 10.62 5.67 -3.21
N ILE A 93 9.77 4.67 -2.94
CA ILE A 93 8.67 4.29 -3.82
C ILE A 93 7.68 5.45 -3.96
N ALA A 94 7.29 6.08 -2.85
CA ALA A 94 6.41 7.24 -2.88
C ALA A 94 7.03 8.41 -3.67
N GLU A 95 8.31 8.69 -3.43
CA GLU A 95 9.06 9.72 -4.16
C GLU A 95 9.08 9.44 -5.67
N ALA A 96 9.43 8.22 -6.08
CA ALA A 96 9.46 7.84 -7.48
C ALA A 96 8.07 7.93 -8.13
N PHE A 97 7.02 7.47 -7.44
CA PHE A 97 5.65 7.49 -7.93
C PHE A 97 5.12 8.92 -8.15
N PHE A 98 5.36 9.82 -7.19
CA PHE A 98 4.87 11.20 -7.29
C PHE A 98 5.77 12.12 -8.12
N SER A 99 7.09 11.86 -8.18
CA SER A 99 8.02 12.67 -8.98
C SER A 99 7.88 12.40 -10.48
N ALA A 100 7.51 11.18 -10.88
CA ALA A 100 7.21 10.87 -12.29
C ALA A 100 5.92 11.53 -12.81
N ASN A 101 5.12 12.12 -11.92
CA ASN A 101 3.84 12.75 -12.21
C ASN A 101 3.80 14.25 -11.79
N LYS A 102 4.97 14.87 -11.59
CA LYS A 102 5.11 16.31 -11.37
C LYS A 102 5.27 17.08 -12.68
#